data_AF-A0A7J4T7X0-F1
#
_entry.id   AF-A0A7J4T7X0-F1
#
_cell.length_a   1.000
_cell.length_b   1.000
_cell.length_c   1.000
_cell.angle_alpha   90.00
_cell.angle_beta   90.00
_cell.angle_gamma   90.00
#
_symmetry.space_group_name_H-M   'P 1'
#
loop_
_entity.id
_entity.type
_entity.pdbx_description
1 polymer ?
#
loop_
_entity_poly.entity_id
_entity_poly.type
_entity_poly.pdbx_seq_one_letter_code
_entity_poly.pdbx_strand_id
1 'polypeptide(L)'
;MELTAWQKICHRILGRFLKKRARKDKDLSDDLVKGAMGVMPEVFVAQVIVTAISVFLICVAILAAFFAPGVGFIDYYESLEDASVAEECQIWEYWNQDLVDESLGRSPEYGMSYSCPYFSYLEFPPFLKVVLIAVLGVLIPYGSFQYFKGGATRMRKMRGAKLEKYL
;
A
#
# COMPACT_ATOMS: atom_id res chain seq x y z
N MET A 1 8.24 32.23 13.82
CA MET A 1 7.81 30.83 13.63
C MET A 1 8.89 30.11 12.84
N GLU A 2 9.56 29.14 13.47
CA GLU A 2 10.47 28.23 12.79
C GLU A 2 9.64 27.19 12.03
N LEU A 3 9.57 27.30 10.69
CA LEU A 3 8.96 26.24 9.89
C LEU A 3 9.86 25.01 9.88
N THR A 4 9.27 23.82 10.01
CA THR A 4 10.00 22.56 9.84
C THR A 4 10.64 22.49 8.44
N ALA A 5 11.75 21.77 8.31
CA ALA A 5 12.44 21.59 7.03
C ALA A 5 11.49 21.04 5.94
N TRP A 6 10.61 20.12 6.31
CA TRP A 6 9.60 19.54 5.43
C TRP A 6 8.56 20.57 4.95
N GLN A 7 8.08 21.44 5.85
CA GLN A 7 7.14 22.50 5.49
C GLN A 7 7.76 23.54 4.55
N LYS A 8 9.06 23.84 4.71
CA LYS A 8 9.80 24.72 3.79
C LYS A 8 9.84 24.12 2.38
N ILE A 9 10.08 22.81 2.27
CA ILE A 9 10.06 22.08 1.00
C ILE A 9 8.66 22.12 0.38
N CYS A 10 7.62 21.77 1.14
CA CYS A 10 6.24 21.76 0.66
C CYS A 10 5.79 23.15 0.15
N HIS A 11 6.13 24.21 0.89
CA HIS A 11 5.82 25.58 0.48
C HIS A 11 6.60 26.01 -0.78
N ARG A 12 7.84 25.54 -0.95
CA ARG A 12 8.62 25.83 -2.15
C ARG A 12 8.05 25.15 -3.39
N ILE A 13 7.59 23.90 -3.27
CA ILE A 13 7.05 23.13 -4.40
C ILE A 13 5.65 23.64 -4.79
N LEU A 14 4.74 23.78 -3.83
CA LEU A 14 3.31 24.04 -4.12
C LEU A 14 2.73 25.31 -3.49
N GLY A 15 3.46 25.97 -2.58
CA GLY A 15 2.94 27.10 -1.80
C GLY A 15 2.47 28.28 -2.67
N ARG A 16 3.23 28.64 -3.72
CA ARG A 16 2.86 29.75 -4.63
C ARG A 16 1.57 29.48 -5.40
N PHE A 17 1.35 28.25 -5.84
CA PHE A 17 0.16 27.87 -6.62
C PHE A 17 -1.09 27.77 -5.73
N LEU A 18 -0.94 27.28 -4.51
CA LEU A 18 -2.06 27.03 -3.60
C LEU A 18 -2.44 28.27 -2.77
N LYS A 19 -1.61 29.31 -2.75
CA LYS A 19 -1.79 30.53 -1.95
C LYS A 19 -3.19 31.15 -2.05
N LYS A 20 -3.70 31.38 -3.27
CA LYS A 20 -5.01 32.02 -3.48
C LYS A 20 -6.16 31.13 -2.98
N ARG A 21 -6.08 29.82 -3.21
CA ARG A 21 -7.11 28.86 -2.81
C ARG A 21 -7.12 28.67 -1.29
N ALA A 22 -5.95 28.49 -0.68
CA ALA A 22 -5.81 28.26 0.75
C ALA A 22 -6.20 29.48 1.59
N ARG A 23 -5.92 30.72 1.12
CA ARG A 23 -6.32 31.95 1.82
C ARG A 23 -7.80 32.30 1.65
N LYS A 24 -8.47 31.77 0.63
CA LYS A 24 -9.92 31.94 0.44
C LYS A 24 -10.73 31.07 1.43
N ASP A 25 -10.13 30.00 1.93
CA ASP A 25 -10.73 29.10 2.90
C ASP A 25 -10.67 29.70 4.32
N LYS A 26 -11.77 30.39 4.69
CA LYS A 26 -11.91 31.04 6.00
C LYS A 26 -12.02 30.02 7.13
N ASP A 27 -12.70 28.91 6.88
CA ASP A 27 -12.91 27.86 7.89
C ASP A 27 -11.58 27.18 8.22
N LEU A 28 -10.76 26.87 7.21
CA LEU A 28 -9.43 26.32 7.43
C LEU A 28 -8.54 27.29 8.23
N SER A 29 -8.59 28.58 7.91
CA SER A 29 -7.80 29.60 8.60
C SER A 29 -8.22 29.75 10.06
N ASP A 30 -9.52 29.73 10.33
CA ASP A 30 -10.09 29.77 11.68
C ASP A 30 -9.77 28.50 12.48
N ASP A 31 -9.86 27.33 11.85
CA ASP A 31 -9.45 26.04 12.44
C ASP A 31 -7.96 26.03 12.81
N LEU A 32 -7.09 26.62 11.98
CA LEU A 32 -5.65 26.74 12.26
C LEU A 32 -5.39 27.61 13.50
N VAL A 33 -6.07 28.76 13.60
CA VAL A 33 -5.95 29.68 14.74
C VAL A 33 -6.52 29.06 16.01
N LYS A 34 -7.74 28.53 15.97
CA LYS A 34 -8.41 27.89 17.12
C LYS A 34 -7.71 26.61 17.56
N GLY A 35 -7.09 25.89 16.64
CA GLY A 35 -6.23 24.74 16.91
C GLY A 35 -4.83 25.12 17.43
N ALA A 36 -4.49 26.42 17.47
CA ALA A 36 -3.16 26.94 17.75
C ALA A 36 -2.04 26.28 16.93
N MET A 37 -2.35 25.93 15.69
CA MET A 37 -1.35 25.45 14.75
C MET A 37 -0.60 26.66 14.19
N GLY A 38 0.67 26.76 14.54
CA GLY A 38 1.54 27.84 14.11
C GLY A 38 1.99 27.74 12.65
N VAL A 39 1.05 27.57 11.71
CA VAL A 39 1.32 27.31 10.30
C VAL A 39 0.37 28.13 9.45
N MET A 40 0.88 28.72 8.36
CA MET A 40 0.04 29.44 7.40
C MET A 40 -0.85 28.46 6.60
N PRO A 41 -2.09 28.86 6.21
CA PRO A 41 -3.01 27.98 5.49
C PRO A 41 -2.42 27.40 4.20
N GLU A 42 -1.67 28.22 3.46
CA GLU A 42 -1.00 27.81 2.21
C GLU A 42 0.07 26.72 2.42
N VAL A 43 0.76 26.74 3.57
CA VAL A 43 1.75 25.74 3.93
C VAL A 43 1.06 24.45 4.37
N PHE A 44 -0.03 24.55 5.14
CA PHE A 44 -0.80 23.37 5.59
C PHE A 44 -1.37 22.59 4.40
N VAL A 45 -2.04 23.27 3.45
CA VAL A 45 -2.59 22.62 2.26
C VAL A 45 -1.49 22.01 1.39
N ALA A 46 -0.37 22.73 1.22
CA ALA A 46 0.78 22.20 0.48
C ALA A 46 1.33 20.93 1.15
N GLN A 47 1.48 20.94 2.47
CA GLN A 47 1.94 19.78 3.23
C GLN A 47 1.00 18.58 3.04
N VAL A 48 -0.32 18.77 3.18
CA VAL A 48 -1.33 17.72 3.01
C VAL A 48 -1.25 17.07 1.63
N ILE A 49 -1.12 17.87 0.57
CA ILE A 49 -1.05 17.37 -0.81
C ILE A 49 0.26 16.62 -1.05
N VAL A 50 1.40 17.19 -0.65
CA VAL A 50 2.70 16.53 -0.83
C VAL A 50 2.74 15.21 -0.06
N THR A 51 2.26 15.16 1.18
CA THR A 51 2.21 13.91 1.95
C THR A 51 1.29 12.87 1.32
N ALA A 52 0.14 13.27 0.76
CA ALA A 52 -0.75 12.36 0.07
C ALA A 52 -0.11 11.78 -1.20
N ILE A 53 0.61 12.61 -1.97
CA ILE A 53 1.38 12.16 -3.14
C ILE A 53 2.49 11.20 -2.70
N SER A 54 3.22 11.51 -1.63
CA SER A 54 4.26 10.62 -1.10
C SER A 54 3.68 9.25 -0.69
N VAL A 55 2.55 9.23 0.00
CA VAL A 55 1.86 7.97 0.36
C VAL A 55 1.46 7.21 -0.90
N PHE A 56 0.88 7.88 -1.90
CA PHE A 56 0.52 7.26 -3.16
C PHE A 56 1.72 6.61 -3.86
N LEU A 57 2.86 7.32 -3.95
CA LEU A 57 4.08 6.79 -4.57
C LEU A 57 4.63 5.58 -3.81
N ILE A 58 4.57 5.59 -2.47
CA ILE A 58 4.97 4.44 -1.65
C ILE A 58 4.04 3.25 -1.92
N CYS A 59 2.73 3.46 -1.99
CA CYS A 59 1.78 2.41 -2.31
C CYS A 59 2.02 1.81 -3.71
N VAL A 60 2.33 2.65 -4.70
CA VAL A 60 2.71 2.19 -6.05
C VAL A 60 4.00 1.38 -6.02
N ALA A 61 5.01 1.80 -5.26
CA ALA A 61 6.26 1.05 -5.13
C ALA A 61 6.03 -0.33 -4.48
N ILE A 62 5.17 -0.41 -3.47
CA ILE A 62 4.78 -1.70 -2.85
C ILE A 62 4.05 -2.57 -3.88
N LEU A 63 3.07 -2.03 -4.61
CA LEU A 63 2.38 -2.77 -5.66
C LEU A 63 3.35 -3.29 -6.72
N ALA A 64 4.31 -2.47 -7.15
CA ALA A 64 5.34 -2.90 -8.08
C ALA A 64 6.18 -4.07 -7.52
N ALA A 65 6.54 -4.04 -6.24
CA ALA A 65 7.27 -5.15 -5.60
C ALA A 65 6.46 -6.45 -5.53
N PHE A 66 5.13 -6.38 -5.38
CA PHE A 66 4.27 -7.56 -5.36
C PHE A 66 4.06 -8.16 -6.75
N PHE A 67 3.85 -7.31 -7.76
CA PHE A 67 3.47 -7.71 -9.12
C PHE A 67 4.63 -7.73 -10.12
N ALA A 68 5.88 -7.49 -9.69
CA ALA A 68 7.02 -7.53 -10.58
C ALA A 68 7.19 -8.94 -11.19
N PRO A 69 7.30 -9.08 -12.52
CA PRO A 69 7.54 -10.38 -13.14
C PRO A 69 8.95 -10.88 -12.81
N GLY A 70 9.12 -12.18 -12.56
CA GLY A 70 10.39 -12.85 -12.29
C GLY A 70 10.95 -12.69 -10.87
N VAL A 71 10.54 -11.64 -10.13
CA VAL A 71 11.09 -11.31 -8.81
C VAL A 71 10.04 -10.87 -7.79
N GLY A 72 8.82 -10.59 -8.24
CA GLY A 72 7.75 -10.15 -7.36
C GLY A 72 7.28 -11.28 -6.46
N PHE A 73 6.68 -10.89 -5.33
CA PHE A 73 6.19 -11.85 -4.35
C PHE A 73 5.19 -12.85 -4.94
N ILE A 74 4.30 -12.41 -5.82
CA ILE A 74 3.29 -13.28 -6.43
C ILE A 74 3.95 -14.31 -7.35
N ASP A 75 4.88 -13.89 -8.18
CA ASP A 75 5.57 -14.77 -9.12
C ASP A 75 6.46 -15.77 -8.38
N TYR A 76 7.13 -15.32 -7.31
CA TYR A 76 7.86 -16.21 -6.42
C TYR A 76 6.94 -17.24 -5.76
N TYR A 77 5.78 -16.82 -5.25
CA TYR A 77 4.81 -17.73 -4.65
C TYR A 77 4.27 -18.75 -5.66
N GLU A 78 3.98 -18.32 -6.88
CA GLU A 78 3.49 -19.18 -7.97
C GLU A 78 4.58 -20.07 -8.58
N SER A 79 5.85 -19.82 -8.26
CA SER A 79 6.96 -20.72 -8.61
C SER A 79 7.12 -21.91 -7.64
N LEU A 80 6.44 -21.86 -6.48
CA LEU A 80 6.50 -22.93 -5.49
C LEU A 80 5.55 -24.06 -5.86
N GLU A 81 6.01 -25.28 -5.61
CA GLU A 81 5.25 -26.49 -5.88
C GLU A 81 4.13 -26.69 -4.84
N ASP A 82 3.00 -27.28 -5.26
CA ASP A 82 1.91 -27.60 -4.34
C ASP A 82 2.22 -28.91 -3.60
N ALA A 83 2.48 -28.82 -2.30
CA ALA A 83 2.76 -29.98 -1.45
C ALA A 83 1.54 -30.91 -1.29
N SER A 84 0.32 -30.45 -1.55
CA SER A 84 -0.90 -31.24 -1.34
C SER A 84 -1.05 -32.38 -2.36
N VAL A 85 -0.47 -32.23 -3.56
CA VAL A 85 -0.53 -33.24 -4.63
C VAL A 85 0.63 -34.24 -4.58
N ALA A 86 1.60 -34.04 -3.68
CA ALA A 86 2.82 -34.83 -3.63
C ALA A 86 2.54 -36.33 -3.41
N GLU A 87 1.64 -36.67 -2.48
CA GLU A 87 1.30 -38.07 -2.18
C GLU A 87 0.57 -38.72 -3.37
N GLU A 88 -0.41 -38.02 -3.95
CA GLU A 88 -1.18 -38.53 -5.10
C GLU A 88 -0.26 -38.77 -6.31
N CYS A 89 0.71 -37.89 -6.54
CA CYS A 89 1.70 -38.05 -7.60
C CYS A 89 2.65 -39.22 -7.36
N GLN A 90 3.11 -39.43 -6.11
CA GLN A 90 3.95 -40.58 -5.77
C GLN A 90 3.19 -41.90 -5.92
N ILE A 91 1.91 -41.94 -5.54
CA ILE A 91 1.05 -43.12 -5.75
C ILE A 91 0.85 -43.36 -7.24
N TRP A 92 0.55 -42.31 -8.02
CA TRP A 92 0.38 -42.44 -9.47
C TRP A 92 1.65 -42.98 -10.14
N GLU A 93 2.82 -42.46 -9.77
CA GLU A 93 4.13 -42.90 -10.26
C GLU A 93 4.40 -44.37 -9.93
N TYR A 94 4.02 -44.83 -8.74
CA TYR A 94 4.15 -46.24 -8.36
C TYR A 94 3.36 -47.18 -9.27
N TRP A 95 2.17 -46.77 -9.69
CA TRP A 95 1.29 -47.59 -10.55
C TRP A 95 1.54 -47.42 -12.05
N ASN A 96 2.21 -46.35 -12.49
CA ASN A 96 2.39 -46.00 -13.91
C ASN A 96 3.86 -45.75 -14.26
N GLN A 97 4.75 -46.66 -13.85
CA GLN A 97 6.20 -46.51 -14.04
C GLN A 97 6.62 -46.35 -15.51
N ASP A 98 5.85 -46.91 -16.44
CA ASP A 98 6.08 -46.82 -17.89
C ASP A 98 5.70 -45.48 -18.50
N LEU A 99 4.86 -44.69 -17.81
CA LEU A 99 4.44 -43.35 -18.22
C LEU A 99 5.31 -42.25 -17.61
N VAL A 100 6.26 -42.59 -16.76
CA VAL A 100 7.16 -41.63 -16.11
C VAL A 100 8.20 -41.17 -17.11
N ASP A 101 8.18 -39.88 -17.42
CA ASP A 101 9.20 -39.27 -18.26
C ASP A 101 10.35 -38.75 -17.38
N GLU A 102 11.46 -39.49 -17.36
CA GLU A 102 12.67 -39.12 -16.62
C GLU A 102 13.32 -37.84 -17.17
N SER A 103 13.04 -37.44 -18.41
CA SER A 103 13.64 -36.25 -19.03
C SER A 103 13.12 -34.93 -18.46
N LEU A 104 11.89 -34.93 -17.93
CA LEU A 104 11.30 -33.78 -17.24
C LEU A 104 11.95 -33.56 -15.86
N GLY A 105 12.56 -34.59 -15.30
CA GLY A 105 13.15 -34.56 -13.98
C GLY A 105 12.15 -34.74 -12.84
N ARG A 106 12.60 -34.44 -11.62
CA ARG A 106 11.85 -34.66 -10.39
C ARG A 106 11.91 -33.44 -9.50
N SER A 107 10.85 -33.21 -8.74
CA SER A 107 10.81 -32.23 -7.67
C SER A 107 11.96 -32.47 -6.68
N PRO A 108 12.83 -31.48 -6.45
CA PRO A 108 13.93 -31.62 -5.50
C PRO A 108 13.44 -31.62 -4.04
N GLU A 109 12.28 -31.03 -3.76
CA GLU A 109 11.74 -30.89 -2.41
C GLU A 109 10.88 -32.09 -2.01
N TYR A 110 9.99 -32.54 -2.90
CA TYR A 110 8.99 -33.58 -2.60
C TYR A 110 9.26 -34.91 -3.31
N GLY A 111 10.26 -34.97 -4.20
CA GLY A 111 10.65 -36.21 -4.87
C GLY A 111 9.61 -36.76 -5.86
N MET A 112 8.64 -35.95 -6.27
CA MET A 112 7.59 -36.31 -7.24
C MET A 112 8.02 -36.04 -8.69
N SER A 113 7.68 -36.94 -9.62
CA SER A 113 7.94 -36.70 -11.05
C SER A 113 7.08 -35.57 -11.61
N TYR A 114 7.69 -34.67 -12.40
CA TYR A 114 6.96 -33.61 -13.12
C TYR A 114 6.08 -34.15 -14.25
N SER A 115 6.20 -35.44 -14.59
CA SER A 115 5.32 -36.11 -15.55
C SER A 115 3.93 -36.47 -14.97
N CYS A 116 3.75 -36.32 -13.66
CA CYS A 116 2.49 -36.60 -12.98
C CYS A 116 1.35 -35.70 -13.52
N PRO A 117 0.16 -36.25 -13.84
CA PRO A 117 -0.96 -35.48 -14.38
C PRO A 117 -1.60 -34.53 -13.35
N TYR A 118 -1.36 -34.76 -12.06
CA TYR A 118 -1.86 -33.93 -10.96
C TYR A 118 -0.85 -32.89 -10.49
N PHE A 119 0.36 -32.86 -11.08
CA PHE A 119 1.37 -31.90 -10.69
C PHE A 119 0.91 -30.46 -10.94
N SER A 120 0.95 -29.64 -9.90
CA SER A 120 0.56 -28.23 -9.95
C SER A 120 1.48 -27.37 -9.10
N TYR A 121 1.61 -26.11 -9.50
CA TYR A 121 2.22 -25.06 -8.67
C TYR A 121 1.15 -24.38 -7.81
N LEU A 122 1.58 -23.69 -6.77
CA LEU A 122 0.69 -22.86 -5.97
C LEU A 122 0.10 -21.74 -6.84
N GLU A 123 -1.20 -21.54 -6.76
CA GLU A 123 -1.86 -20.43 -7.44
C GLU A 123 -2.20 -19.32 -6.45
N PHE A 124 -1.71 -18.10 -6.69
CA PHE A 124 -2.08 -16.99 -5.83
C PHE A 124 -3.55 -16.59 -6.12
N PRO A 125 -4.43 -16.57 -5.11
CA PRO A 125 -5.86 -16.39 -5.36
C PRO A 125 -6.18 -15.10 -6.14
N PRO A 126 -6.92 -15.17 -7.26
CA PRO A 126 -7.12 -14.01 -8.14
C PRO A 126 -7.88 -12.88 -7.44
N PHE A 127 -8.79 -13.21 -6.52
CA PHE A 127 -9.51 -12.22 -5.73
C PHE A 127 -8.56 -11.42 -4.82
N LEU A 128 -7.52 -12.03 -4.25
CA LEU A 128 -6.54 -11.33 -3.41
C LEU A 128 -5.71 -10.36 -4.23
N LYS A 129 -5.36 -10.69 -5.48
CA LYS A 129 -4.67 -9.76 -6.40
C LYS A 129 -5.50 -8.49 -6.58
N VAL A 130 -6.80 -8.64 -6.82
CA VAL A 130 -7.74 -7.52 -6.97
C VAL A 130 -7.87 -6.71 -5.68
N VAL A 131 -8.00 -7.37 -4.54
CA VAL A 131 -8.08 -6.69 -3.23
C VAL A 131 -6.82 -5.88 -2.96
N LEU A 132 -5.63 -6.41 -3.27
CA LEU A 132 -4.35 -5.74 -3.04
C LEU A 132 -4.25 -4.43 -3.85
N ILE A 133 -4.68 -4.47 -5.11
CA ILE A 133 -4.78 -3.28 -5.99
C ILE A 133 -5.84 -2.30 -5.46
N ALA A 134 -7.02 -2.77 -5.05
CA ALA A 134 -8.07 -1.89 -4.55
C ALA A 134 -7.64 -1.18 -3.24
N VAL A 135 -7.00 -1.90 -2.33
CA VAL A 135 -6.56 -1.37 -1.04
C VAL A 135 -5.38 -0.41 -1.21
N LEU A 136 -4.28 -0.87 -1.81
CA LEU A 136 -3.07 -0.06 -1.94
C LEU A 136 -3.21 1.03 -3.00
N GLY A 137 -3.95 0.77 -4.08
CA GLY A 137 -4.11 1.71 -5.20
C GLY A 137 -5.17 2.79 -4.96
N VAL A 138 -6.23 2.48 -4.20
CA VAL A 138 -7.37 3.38 -4.04
C VAL A 138 -7.65 3.70 -2.58
N LEU A 139 -7.92 2.70 -1.74
CA LEU A 139 -8.41 2.95 -0.37
C LEU A 139 -7.38 3.66 0.51
N ILE A 140 -6.12 3.23 0.51
CA ILE A 140 -5.06 3.86 1.33
C ILE A 140 -4.73 5.27 0.84
N PRO A 141 -4.48 5.53 -0.46
CA PRO A 141 -4.22 6.89 -0.94
C PRO A 141 -5.41 7.83 -0.69
N TYR A 142 -6.63 7.38 -0.94
CA TYR A 142 -7.83 8.18 -0.72
C TYR A 142 -8.07 8.44 0.78
N GLY A 143 -7.97 7.39 1.60
CA GLY A 143 -8.14 7.47 3.05
C GLY A 143 -7.07 8.36 3.70
N SER A 144 -5.82 8.24 3.29
CA SER A 144 -4.73 9.09 3.79
C SER A 144 -4.95 10.56 3.40
N PHE A 145 -5.38 10.86 2.17
CA PHE A 145 -5.71 12.22 1.76
C PHE A 145 -6.85 12.83 2.59
N GLN A 146 -7.96 12.10 2.78
CA GLN A 146 -9.08 12.55 3.62
C GLN A 146 -8.65 12.74 5.08
N TYR A 147 -7.84 11.82 5.60
CA TYR A 147 -7.29 11.92 6.93
C TYR A 147 -6.42 13.18 7.09
N PHE A 148 -5.48 13.45 6.19
CA PHE A 148 -4.62 14.63 6.28
C PHE A 148 -5.40 15.94 6.11
N LYS A 149 -6.37 15.99 5.20
CA LYS A 149 -7.22 17.17 4.99
C LYS A 149 -8.01 17.54 6.26
N GLY A 150 -8.55 16.56 6.98
CA GLY A 150 -9.27 16.79 8.24
C GLY A 150 -8.37 17.13 9.45
N GLY A 151 -7.05 17.23 9.28
CA GLY A 151 -6.11 17.46 10.37
C GLY A 151 -6.35 18.74 11.16
N ALA A 152 -6.69 19.84 10.46
CA ALA A 152 -6.87 21.13 11.10
C ALA A 152 -8.07 21.14 12.05
N THR A 153 -9.22 20.65 11.57
CA THR A 153 -10.45 20.55 12.36
C THR A 153 -10.29 19.62 13.56
N ARG A 154 -9.54 18.52 13.43
CA ARG A 154 -9.25 17.62 14.56
C ARG A 154 -8.44 18.30 15.66
N MET A 155 -7.41 19.07 15.28
CA MET A 155 -6.60 19.81 16.25
C MET A 155 -7.42 20.88 16.98
N ARG A 156 -8.33 21.57 16.26
CA ARG A 156 -9.30 22.47 16.91
C ARG A 156 -10.16 21.72 17.92
N LYS A 157 -10.77 20.59 17.55
CA LYS A 157 -11.63 19.80 18.45
C LYS A 157 -10.87 19.29 19.68
N MET A 158 -9.66 18.76 19.50
CA MET A 158 -8.83 18.29 20.62
C MET A 158 -8.46 19.42 21.58
N ARG A 159 -8.13 20.61 21.04
CA ARG A 159 -7.81 21.77 21.88
C ARG A 159 -9.06 22.30 22.59
N GLY A 160 -10.20 22.35 21.90
CA GLY A 160 -11.50 22.71 22.49
C GLY A 160 -11.84 21.82 23.69
N ALA A 161 -11.80 20.50 23.51
CA ALA A 161 -12.06 19.53 24.58
C ALA A 161 -11.08 19.65 25.77
N LYS A 162 -9.81 19.99 25.51
CA LYS A 162 -8.84 20.26 26.58
C LYS A 162 -9.18 21.52 27.35
N LEU A 163 -9.62 22.58 26.68
CA LEU A 163 -10.00 23.85 27.31
C LEU A 163 -11.29 23.72 28.12
N GLU A 164 -12.26 22.95 27.64
CA GLU A 164 -13.50 22.63 28.38
C GLU A 164 -13.24 21.90 29.69
N LYS A 165 -12.14 21.14 29.83
CA LYS A 165 -11.78 20.49 31.10
C LYS A 165 -11.37 21.49 32.20
N TYR A 166 -11.01 22.72 31.82
CA TYR A 166 -10.54 23.77 32.75
C TYR A 166 -11.57 24.89 32.95
N LEU A 167 -12.76 24.75 32.37
CA LEU A 167 -13.93 25.63 32.54
C LEU A 167 -14.96 24.93 33.44
#